data_AF-A0A8K1D715-F1
#
_entry.id   AF-A0A8K1D715-F1
#
_cell.length_a   1.000
_cell.length_b   1.000
_cell.length_c   1.000
_cell.angle_alpha   90.00
_cell.angle_beta   90.00
_cell.angle_gamma   90.00
#
_symmetry.space_group_name_H-M   'P 1'
#
loop_
_entity.id
_entity.type
_entity.pdbx_description
1 polymer ?
#
loop_
_entity_poly.entity_id
_entity_poly.type
_entity_poly.pdbx_seq_one_letter_code
_entity_poly.pdbx_strand_id
1 'polypeptide(L)'
;APTERQLRYKEKVAELRKKRNSGLSKEQKEKYMEHRQTYGNTREPLLENLTSEYDLELFRRAQARASEDLEKLRLQGQITEGSNMIKTIAFGRYELDTWYHSPYPEEYARLGRLYMCEFCLKYMKSQTILRRHMAKCVWKHPPGDEIYRKGSISVFEVDGKKNK
;
A
#
# COMPACT_ATOMS: atom_id res chain seq x y z
N ALA A 1 -0.27 -9.85 -25.21
CA ALA A 1 -1.51 -9.05 -25.35
C ALA A 1 -2.53 -9.53 -24.31
N PRO A 2 -3.44 -8.67 -23.82
CA PRO A 2 -4.50 -9.07 -22.91
C PRO A 2 -5.48 -10.06 -23.57
N THR A 3 -6.05 -10.97 -22.79
CA THR A 3 -7.08 -11.92 -23.25
C THR A 3 -8.44 -11.23 -23.41
N GLU A 4 -9.34 -11.83 -24.20
CA GLU A 4 -10.69 -11.28 -24.39
C GLU A 4 -11.46 -11.15 -23.07
N ARG A 5 -11.31 -12.11 -22.15
CA ARG A 5 -11.87 -12.04 -20.80
C ARG A 5 -11.33 -10.84 -20.02
N GLN A 6 -10.03 -10.55 -20.13
CA GLN A 6 -9.41 -9.39 -19.48
C GLN A 6 -9.90 -8.06 -20.08
N LEU A 7 -10.08 -7.99 -21.40
CA LEU A 7 -10.63 -6.82 -22.08
C LEU A 7 -12.07 -6.53 -21.62
N ARG A 8 -12.96 -7.53 -21.67
CA ARG A 8 -14.35 -7.40 -21.20
C ARG A 8 -14.43 -7.01 -19.72
N TYR A 9 -13.54 -7.56 -18.89
CA TYR A 9 -13.47 -7.19 -17.48
C TYR A 9 -13.04 -5.73 -17.29
N LYS A 10 -12.03 -5.27 -18.04
CA LYS A 10 -11.56 -3.88 -18.01
C LYS A 10 -12.67 -2.90 -18.40
N GLU A 11 -13.42 -3.19 -19.45
CA GLU A 11 -14.57 -2.38 -19.89
C GLU A 11 -15.66 -2.33 -18.81
N LYS A 12 -16.01 -3.49 -18.23
CA LYS A 12 -16.98 -3.56 -17.13
C LYS A 12 -16.57 -2.71 -15.93
N VAL A 13 -15.30 -2.77 -15.51
CA VAL A 13 -14.78 -1.94 -14.40
C VAL A 13 -14.80 -0.45 -14.75
N ALA A 14 -14.46 -0.10 -16.00
CA ALA A 14 -14.51 1.29 -16.46
C ALA A 14 -15.94 1.86 -16.38
N GLU A 15 -16.95 1.10 -16.80
CA GLU A 15 -18.36 1.51 -16.67
C GLU A 15 -18.79 1.67 -15.20
N LEU A 16 -18.40 0.75 -14.32
CA LEU A 16 -18.71 0.86 -12.89
C LEU A 16 -18.09 2.11 -12.25
N ARG A 17 -16.89 2.51 -12.71
CA ARG A 17 -16.20 3.73 -12.23
C ARG A 17 -16.78 5.03 -12.79
N LYS A 18 -17.53 5.00 -13.91
CA LYS A 18 -18.15 6.21 -14.49
C LYS A 18 -19.25 6.79 -13.62
N LYS A 19 -19.88 5.99 -12.75
CA LYS A 19 -20.80 6.45 -11.70
C LYS A 19 -20.03 7.17 -10.58
N ARG A 20 -19.34 8.25 -10.93
CA ARG A 20 -18.54 9.03 -10.00
C ARG A 20 -19.44 10.06 -9.32
N ASN A 21 -19.35 10.14 -7.99
CA ASN A 21 -20.04 11.18 -7.25
C ASN A 21 -19.54 12.55 -7.72
N SER A 22 -20.47 13.47 -7.93
CA SER A 22 -20.18 14.87 -8.21
C SER A 22 -19.15 15.39 -7.18
N GLY A 23 -18.30 16.32 -7.61
CA GLY A 23 -17.22 16.84 -6.76
C GLY A 23 -17.71 17.21 -5.36
N LEU A 24 -16.83 17.05 -4.37
CA LEU A 24 -17.17 17.24 -2.95
C LEU A 24 -17.84 18.59 -2.69
N SER A 25 -19.04 18.55 -2.13
CA SER A 25 -19.73 19.73 -1.61
C SER A 25 -18.92 20.37 -0.48
N LYS A 26 -19.23 21.63 -0.16
CA LYS A 26 -18.58 22.35 0.94
C LYS A 26 -18.81 21.63 2.28
N GLU A 27 -20.04 21.20 2.53
CA GLU A 27 -20.42 20.43 3.73
C GLU A 27 -19.67 19.09 3.84
N GLN A 28 -19.45 18.41 2.71
CA GLN A 28 -18.69 17.15 2.70
C GLN A 28 -17.23 17.40 3.09
N LYS A 29 -16.61 18.47 2.58
CA LYS A 29 -15.23 18.85 2.95
C LYS A 29 -15.11 19.18 4.44
N GLU A 30 -16.10 19.86 5.00
CA GLU A 30 -16.16 20.17 6.43
C GLU A 30 -16.27 18.89 7.26
N LYS A 31 -17.16 17.95 6.89
CA LYS A 31 -17.23 16.61 7.51
C LYS A 31 -15.90 15.86 7.47
N TYR A 32 -15.16 15.92 6.37
CA TYR A 32 -13.84 15.31 6.28
C TYR A 32 -12.82 15.92 7.23
N MET A 33 -12.82 17.25 7.35
CA MET A 33 -11.93 17.97 8.24
C MET A 33 -12.23 17.63 9.71
N GLU A 34 -13.51 17.63 10.09
CA GLU A 34 -13.94 17.23 11.43
C GLU A 34 -13.60 15.78 11.73
N HIS A 35 -13.92 14.87 10.81
CA HIS A 35 -13.59 13.46 10.97
C HIS A 35 -12.08 13.25 11.14
N ARG A 36 -11.24 13.97 10.38
CA ARG A 36 -9.78 13.90 10.53
C ARG A 36 -9.31 14.44 11.88
N GLN A 37 -9.95 15.46 12.44
CA GLN A 37 -9.61 15.96 13.78
C GLN A 37 -9.97 14.95 14.87
N THR A 38 -11.15 14.34 14.78
CA THR A 38 -11.65 13.40 15.79
C THR A 38 -11.00 12.02 15.68
N TYR A 39 -10.78 11.55 14.46
CA TYR A 39 -10.38 10.18 14.16
C TYR A 39 -9.06 10.10 13.38
N GLY A 40 -8.25 11.17 13.36
CA GLY A 40 -6.99 11.20 12.61
C GLY A 40 -5.99 10.10 12.98
N ASN A 41 -6.14 9.55 14.19
CA ASN A 41 -5.33 8.44 14.70
C ASN A 41 -6.01 7.07 14.56
N THR A 42 -7.25 6.99 14.06
CA THR A 42 -7.92 5.70 13.84
C THR A 42 -7.63 5.16 12.45
N ARG A 43 -7.79 3.84 12.28
CA ARG A 43 -7.50 3.12 11.04
C ARG A 43 -8.64 3.20 10.02
N GLU A 44 -9.69 3.95 10.31
CA GLU A 44 -10.88 4.07 9.49
C GLU A 44 -11.10 5.53 9.07
N PRO A 45 -10.47 5.98 7.98
CA PRO A 45 -10.78 7.28 7.42
C PRO A 45 -12.21 7.29 6.85
N LEU A 46 -12.87 8.44 6.90
CA LEU A 46 -14.05 8.66 6.08
C LEU A 46 -13.62 8.57 4.61
N LEU A 47 -14.33 7.77 3.80
CA LEU A 47 -14.00 7.57 2.37
C LEU A 47 -15.21 7.82 1.44
N GLU A 48 -16.34 8.23 1.99
CA GLU A 48 -17.61 8.39 1.27
C GLU A 48 -17.59 9.51 0.23
N ASN A 49 -17.75 9.21 -1.06
CA ASN A 49 -17.71 10.20 -2.14
C ASN A 49 -16.29 10.71 -2.52
N LEU A 50 -15.22 10.10 -2.00
CA LEU A 50 -13.85 10.34 -2.52
C LEU A 50 -13.56 9.56 -3.80
N THR A 51 -14.19 8.41 -3.95
CA THR A 51 -13.96 7.45 -5.03
C THR A 51 -15.29 6.85 -5.50
N SER A 52 -15.26 6.05 -6.57
CA SER A 52 -16.45 5.35 -7.06
C SER A 52 -16.96 4.36 -5.99
N GLU A 53 -18.28 4.10 -5.95
CA GLU A 53 -18.85 3.08 -5.06
C GLU A 53 -18.19 1.72 -5.25
N TYR A 54 -17.86 1.39 -6.51
CA TYR A 54 -17.15 0.16 -6.85
C TYR A 54 -15.78 0.06 -6.18
N ASP A 55 -14.96 1.11 -6.25
CA ASP A 55 -13.62 1.10 -5.65
C ASP A 55 -13.69 1.12 -4.11
N LEU A 56 -14.68 1.80 -3.53
CA LEU A 56 -14.91 1.78 -2.08
C LEU A 56 -15.30 0.36 -1.60
N GLU A 57 -16.22 -0.28 -2.30
CA GLU A 57 -16.63 -1.66 -2.00
C GLU A 57 -15.47 -2.65 -2.22
N LEU A 58 -14.67 -2.46 -3.28
CA LEU A 58 -13.47 -3.25 -3.52
C LEU A 58 -12.48 -3.14 -2.36
N PHE A 59 -12.27 -1.92 -1.85
CA PHE A 59 -11.41 -1.65 -0.70
C PHE A 59 -11.94 -2.33 0.57
N ARG A 60 -13.24 -2.17 0.89
CA ARG A 60 -13.88 -2.83 2.05
C ARG A 60 -13.74 -4.35 1.99
N ARG A 61 -13.97 -4.96 0.82
CA ARG A 61 -13.75 -6.40 0.62
C ARG A 61 -12.31 -6.81 0.81
N ALA A 62 -11.35 -5.98 0.37
CA ALA A 62 -9.93 -6.25 0.59
C ALA A 62 -9.56 -6.18 2.08
N GLN A 63 -10.08 -5.19 2.82
CA GLN A 63 -9.91 -5.09 4.27
C GLN A 63 -10.49 -6.31 5.00
N ALA A 64 -11.72 -6.72 4.65
CA ALA A 64 -12.36 -7.90 5.23
C ALA A 64 -11.51 -9.16 5.03
N ARG A 65 -11.03 -9.40 3.81
CA ARG A 65 -10.14 -10.54 3.51
C ARG A 65 -8.84 -10.47 4.32
N ALA A 66 -8.21 -9.31 4.42
CA ALA A 66 -6.98 -9.15 5.20
C ALA A 66 -7.22 -9.45 6.70
N SER A 67 -8.38 -9.07 7.23
CA SER A 67 -8.79 -9.40 8.61
C SER A 67 -8.99 -10.90 8.81
N GLU A 68 -9.71 -11.56 7.89
CA GLU A 68 -9.92 -13.01 7.92
C GLU A 68 -8.60 -13.79 7.84
N ASP A 69 -7.68 -13.37 6.97
CA ASP A 69 -6.38 -14.02 6.81
C ASP A 69 -5.51 -13.85 8.08
N LEU A 70 -5.54 -12.67 8.70
CA LEU A 70 -4.86 -12.44 9.97
C LEU A 70 -5.42 -13.34 11.08
N GLU A 71 -6.74 -13.48 11.17
CA GLU A 71 -7.39 -14.34 12.16
C GLU A 71 -7.06 -15.81 11.95
N LYS A 72 -7.00 -16.28 10.69
CA LYS A 72 -6.56 -17.65 10.38
C LYS A 72 -5.11 -17.89 10.83
N LEU A 73 -4.20 -16.95 10.57
CA LEU A 73 -2.80 -17.06 10.99
C LEU A 73 -2.66 -17.07 12.52
N ARG A 74 -3.52 -16.32 13.22
CA ARG A 74 -3.62 -16.33 14.68
C ARG A 74 -4.08 -17.70 15.20
N LEU A 75 -5.14 -18.26 14.62
CA LEU A 75 -5.67 -19.58 14.98
C LEU A 75 -4.67 -20.72 14.70
N GLN A 76 -3.83 -20.57 13.67
CA GLN A 76 -2.76 -21.52 13.35
C GLN A 76 -1.51 -21.36 14.23
N GLY A 77 -1.50 -20.42 15.17
CA GLY A 77 -0.34 -20.15 16.05
C GLY A 77 0.87 -19.56 15.33
N GLN A 78 0.73 -19.14 14.08
CA GLN A 78 1.80 -18.52 13.29
C GLN A 78 2.04 -17.06 13.72
N ILE A 79 1.01 -16.42 14.28
CA ILE A 79 1.08 -15.06 14.81
C ILE A 79 0.62 -15.07 16.27
N THR A 80 1.53 -14.72 17.19
CA THR A 80 1.23 -14.45 18.59
C THR A 80 1.03 -12.94 18.78
N GLU A 81 0.05 -12.56 19.60
CA GLU A 81 -0.19 -11.16 19.93
C GLU A 81 1.10 -10.51 20.43
N GLY A 82 1.56 -9.48 19.72
CA GLY A 82 2.63 -8.58 20.18
C GLY A 82 4.05 -8.85 19.67
N SER A 83 4.42 -10.05 19.21
CA SER A 83 5.84 -10.36 18.90
C SER A 83 6.17 -10.75 17.46
N ASN A 84 5.23 -11.34 16.70
CA ASN A 84 5.56 -12.02 15.43
C ASN A 84 5.03 -11.28 14.19
N MET A 85 5.03 -9.94 14.22
CA MET A 85 4.56 -9.14 13.08
C MET A 85 5.39 -7.88 12.92
N ILE A 86 5.63 -7.50 11.67
CA ILE A 86 6.19 -6.20 11.28
C ILE A 86 5.20 -5.11 11.68
N LYS A 87 5.52 -4.39 12.76
CA LYS A 87 4.74 -3.24 13.25
C LYS A 87 5.17 -1.94 12.57
N THR A 88 6.47 -1.83 12.26
CA THR A 88 7.05 -0.62 11.68
C THR A 88 7.94 -0.93 10.47
N ILE A 89 8.00 -0.01 9.52
CA ILE A 89 8.90 -0.05 8.38
C ILE A 89 9.76 1.22 8.40
N ALA A 90 11.08 1.07 8.46
CA ALA A 90 12.01 2.16 8.24
C ALA A 90 12.20 2.35 6.73
N PHE A 91 11.83 3.53 6.21
CA PHE A 91 11.85 3.87 4.79
C PHE A 91 12.43 5.27 4.57
N GLY A 92 13.65 5.34 4.04
CA GLY A 92 14.40 6.59 3.94
C GLY A 92 14.57 7.24 5.32
N ARG A 93 14.07 8.46 5.49
CA ARG A 93 14.05 9.19 6.77
C ARG A 93 12.80 8.96 7.63
N TYR A 94 11.88 8.12 7.18
CA TYR A 94 10.59 7.91 7.81
C TYR A 94 10.50 6.56 8.50
N GLU A 95 9.70 6.52 9.56
CA GLU A 95 9.24 5.30 10.20
C GLU A 95 7.73 5.20 9.97
N LEU A 96 7.28 4.09 9.39
CA LEU A 96 5.91 3.89 8.94
C LEU A 96 5.27 2.78 9.75
N ASP A 97 4.14 3.08 10.40
CA ASP A 97 3.33 2.06 11.07
C ASP A 97 2.56 1.21 10.05
N THR A 98 2.52 -0.10 10.27
CA THR A 98 1.85 -1.03 9.35
C THR A 98 0.35 -1.15 9.67
N TRP A 99 -0.46 -1.08 8.63
CA TRP A 99 -1.92 -1.18 8.75
C TRP A 99 -2.44 -2.62 8.61
N TYR A 100 -1.79 -3.40 7.76
CA TYR A 100 -2.18 -4.77 7.46
C TYR A 100 -0.95 -5.67 7.53
N HIS A 101 -1.19 -6.95 7.81
CA HIS A 101 -0.18 -7.97 7.67
C HIS A 101 0.23 -8.13 6.20
N SER A 102 1.53 -8.30 5.95
CA SER A 102 2.08 -8.56 4.63
C SER A 102 2.85 -9.89 4.67
N PRO A 103 2.66 -10.80 3.69
CA PRO A 103 3.24 -12.14 3.69
C PRO A 103 4.73 -12.13 3.31
N TYR A 104 5.56 -11.49 4.14
CA TYR A 104 7.01 -11.58 4.01
C TYR A 104 7.48 -12.99 4.37
N PRO A 105 8.66 -13.44 3.84
CA PRO A 105 9.24 -14.71 4.26
C PRO A 105 9.42 -14.76 5.79
N GLU A 106 9.35 -15.97 6.35
CA GLU A 106 9.27 -16.21 7.79
C GLU A 106 10.39 -15.52 8.57
N GLU A 107 11.59 -15.46 8.02
CA GLU A 107 12.76 -14.85 8.65
C GLU A 107 12.71 -13.31 8.72
N TYR A 108 11.73 -12.70 8.05
CA TYR A 108 11.43 -11.26 8.08
C TYR A 108 10.07 -10.96 8.74
N ALA A 109 9.07 -11.82 8.55
CA ALA A 109 7.72 -11.61 9.09
C ALA A 109 7.69 -11.48 10.61
N ARG A 110 8.61 -12.18 11.30
CA ARG A 110 8.76 -12.15 12.76
C ARG A 110 9.48 -10.90 13.28
N LEU A 111 10.00 -10.03 12.40
CA LEU A 111 10.68 -8.82 12.83
C LEU A 111 9.65 -7.78 13.25
N GLY A 112 9.81 -7.18 14.43
CA GLY A 112 8.97 -6.03 14.83
C GLY A 112 9.17 -4.79 13.94
N ARG A 113 10.33 -4.68 13.29
CA ARG A 113 10.69 -3.59 12.36
C ARG A 113 11.39 -4.14 11.12
N LEU A 114 10.90 -3.73 9.94
CA LEU A 114 11.53 -4.01 8.66
C LEU A 114 12.30 -2.78 8.15
N TYR A 115 13.44 -2.97 7.51
CA TYR A 115 14.23 -1.89 6.95
C TYR A 115 14.17 -1.95 5.43
N MET A 116 13.79 -0.87 4.76
CA MET A 116 13.59 -0.85 3.31
C MET A 116 14.40 0.27 2.64
N CYS A 117 15.00 -0.03 1.50
CA CYS A 117 15.66 0.97 0.67
C CYS A 117 14.62 1.83 -0.06
N GLU A 118 14.73 3.15 0.01
CA GLU A 118 13.78 4.08 -0.61
C GLU A 118 13.80 4.08 -2.14
N PHE A 119 14.87 3.58 -2.76
CA PHE A 119 15.03 3.55 -4.21
C PHE A 119 14.67 2.21 -4.81
N CYS A 120 15.33 1.13 -4.36
CA CYS A 120 15.14 -0.20 -4.95
C CYS A 120 14.09 -1.06 -4.24
N LEU A 121 13.49 -0.56 -3.14
CA LEU A 121 12.49 -1.26 -2.33
C LEU A 121 12.94 -2.59 -1.72
N LYS A 122 14.22 -2.94 -1.84
CA LYS A 122 14.79 -4.11 -1.17
C LYS A 122 14.59 -3.96 0.34
N TYR A 123 14.12 -5.03 0.97
CA TYR A 123 13.91 -5.13 2.41
C TYR A 123 15.06 -5.89 3.10
N MET A 124 15.34 -5.55 4.35
CA MET A 124 16.49 -6.00 5.14
C MET A 124 16.10 -6.15 6.61
N LYS A 125 16.85 -7.00 7.33
CA LYS A 125 16.58 -7.32 8.75
C LYS A 125 17.08 -6.28 9.74
N SER A 126 18.04 -5.43 9.36
CA SER A 126 18.67 -4.49 10.28
C SER A 126 19.15 -3.22 9.59
N GLN A 127 19.25 -2.14 10.38
CA GLN A 127 19.78 -0.85 9.94
C GLN A 127 21.21 -0.97 9.39
N THR A 128 22.05 -1.82 9.98
CA THR A 128 23.44 -2.02 9.54
C THR A 128 23.52 -2.63 8.14
N ILE A 129 22.60 -3.55 7.80
CA ILE A 129 22.51 -4.10 6.44
C ILE A 129 22.01 -3.02 5.47
N LEU A 130 20.99 -2.24 5.86
CA LEU A 130 20.48 -1.12 5.06
C LEU A 130 21.58 -0.10 4.74
N ARG A 131 22.37 0.32 5.74
CA ARG A 131 23.48 1.27 5.52
C ARG A 131 24.50 0.73 4.52
N ARG A 132 24.90 -0.54 4.65
CA ARG A 132 25.83 -1.18 3.70
C ARG A 132 25.22 -1.31 2.30
N HIS A 133 23.93 -1.60 2.21
CA HIS A 133 23.22 -1.62 0.94
C HIS A 133 23.19 -0.24 0.30
N MET A 134 22.82 0.81 1.03
CA MET A 134 22.77 2.18 0.51
C MET A 134 24.12 2.67 -0.02
N ALA A 135 25.23 2.25 0.60
CA ALA A 135 26.58 2.58 0.13
C ALA A 135 26.93 1.95 -1.24
N LYS A 136 26.26 0.86 -1.63
CA LYS A 136 26.50 0.12 -2.88
C LYS A 136 25.35 0.23 -3.87
N CYS A 137 24.19 0.73 -3.43
CA CYS A 137 22.98 0.76 -4.24
C CYS A 137 23.11 1.81 -5.35
N VAL A 138 23.04 1.33 -6.59
CA VAL A 138 23.11 2.15 -7.80
C VAL A 138 21.80 2.88 -8.10
N TRP A 139 20.68 2.42 -7.54
CA TRP A 139 19.37 3.01 -7.77
C TRP A 139 19.22 4.35 -7.04
N LYS A 140 18.75 5.37 -7.76
CA LYS A 140 18.40 6.71 -7.26
C LYS A 140 17.00 7.17 -7.68
N HIS A 141 16.31 6.34 -8.45
CA HIS A 141 14.92 6.47 -8.88
C HIS A 141 14.37 5.05 -9.11
N PRO A 142 13.04 4.88 -9.24
CA PRO A 142 12.44 3.59 -9.57
C PRO A 142 13.02 3.01 -10.87
N PRO A 143 13.15 1.68 -10.99
CA PRO A 143 13.54 1.04 -12.24
C PRO A 143 12.45 1.23 -13.31
N GLY A 144 12.81 1.21 -14.59
CA GLY A 144 11.87 1.34 -15.70
C GLY A 144 11.92 2.68 -16.42
N ASP A 145 10.94 2.90 -17.30
CA ASP A 145 10.92 4.05 -18.20
C ASP A 145 10.19 5.23 -17.57
N GLU A 146 10.80 6.41 -17.59
CA GLU A 146 10.13 7.63 -17.15
C GLU A 146 9.14 8.09 -18.22
N ILE A 147 7.85 7.92 -17.95
CA ILE A 147 6.76 8.22 -18.88
C ILE A 147 6.16 9.62 -18.67
N TYR A 148 6.52 10.30 -17.57
CA TYR A 148 6.03 11.64 -17.25
C TYR A 148 6.99 12.39 -16.33
N ARG A 149 7.20 13.69 -16.61
CA ARG A 149 7.90 14.62 -15.73
C ARG A 149 7.22 15.99 -15.71
N LYS A 150 6.94 16.52 -14.51
CA LYS A 150 6.51 17.91 -14.29
C LYS A 150 7.12 18.45 -12.99
N GLY A 151 8.06 19.39 -13.12
CA GLY A 151 8.78 19.95 -11.97
C GLY A 151 9.52 18.85 -11.22
N SER A 152 9.23 18.69 -9.92
CA SER A 152 9.83 17.66 -9.05
C SER A 152 9.07 16.32 -9.04
N ILE A 153 8.04 16.17 -9.87
CA ILE A 153 7.21 14.95 -9.94
C ILE A 153 7.57 14.19 -11.21
N SER A 154 7.88 12.91 -11.05
CA SER A 154 8.19 11.97 -12.14
C SER A 154 7.38 10.68 -11.96
N VAL A 155 6.95 10.07 -13.06
CA VAL A 155 6.22 8.78 -13.05
C VAL A 155 6.99 7.78 -13.91
N PHE A 156 7.21 6.60 -13.34
CA PHE A 156 7.96 5.51 -13.98
C PHE A 156 7.03 4.34 -14.28
N GLU A 157 7.09 3.82 -15.49
CA GLU A 157 6.45 2.56 -15.87
C GLU A 157 7.41 1.40 -15.58
N VAL A 158 6.98 0.47 -14.72
CA VAL A 158 7.80 -0.68 -14.30
C VAL A 158 7.13 -1.98 -14.72
N ASP A 159 7.73 -2.67 -15.69
CA ASP A 159 7.28 -4.00 -16.09
C ASP A 159 7.71 -5.05 -15.05
N GLY A 160 6.75 -5.63 -14.34
CA GLY A 160 6.99 -6.65 -13.30
C GLY A 160 7.53 -7.98 -13.82
N LYS A 161 7.44 -8.26 -15.14
CA LYS A 161 8.10 -9.44 -15.73
C LYS A 161 9.59 -9.22 -15.90
N LYS A 162 10.00 -7.99 -16.22
CA LYS A 162 11.40 -7.61 -16.41
C LYS A 162 12.10 -7.29 -15.09
N ASN A 163 11.36 -6.75 -14.12
CA ASN A 163 11.87 -6.29 -12.82
C ASN A 163 11.25 -7.13 -11.69
N LYS A 164 11.88 -8.27 -11.39
CA LYS A 164 11.48 -9.18 -10.31
C LYS A 164 12.39 -9.05 -9.10
#